data_AF-A0AAN4WR16-F1
#
_entry.id   AF-A0AAN4WR16-F1
#
_cell.length_a   1.000
_cell.length_b   1.000
_cell.length_c   1.000
_cell.angle_alpha   90.00
_cell.angle_beta   90.00
_cell.angle_gamma   90.00
#
_symmetry.space_group_name_H-M   'P 1'
#
loop_
_entity.id
_entity.type
_entity.pdbx_description
1 polymer ?
#
loop_
_entity_poly.entity_id
_entity_poly.type
_entity_poly.pdbx_seq_one_letter_code
_entity_poly.pdbx_strand_id
1 'polypeptide(L)'
;MDSRTQHLPAATDRSAQARTTGQGGSHLSGLSPYRQGTSNAETSAFQRQRTAVLSSAQRLSPSEAKAAVTDVLNFVRDTYYRPNLKSGNKVNGNGGPEEQARQEQATLEVERMRAKPDPLQAAKQGNAHQCQELALLAVHHLEERGLAAQILELGGDDQSVAHDVAVIGRASNPLPADMRTWPADVYVCDPWSNIACSARDYPAEFTRKMKKWEDDGKFVGYAPAGFVLPTDPRWMNDVLHGEKVVGQ
;
A
#
# COMPACT_ATOMS: atom_id res chain seq x y z
N MET A 1 -10.91 0.78 85.54
CA MET A 1 -10.52 1.34 86.85
C MET A 1 -9.09 0.86 87.06
N ASP A 2 -8.03 1.62 86.84
CA ASP A 2 -7.85 3.07 86.93
C ASP A 2 -6.88 3.63 85.89
N SER A 3 -7.10 4.90 85.61
CA SER A 3 -6.43 5.80 84.67
C SER A 3 -5.08 6.32 85.17
N ARG A 4 -4.20 6.70 84.23
CA ARG A 4 -3.23 7.84 84.25
C ARG A 4 -2.12 7.56 83.21
N THR A 5 -1.62 8.46 82.36
CA THR A 5 -1.77 9.91 82.16
C THR A 5 -1.37 10.23 80.71
N GLN A 6 -1.91 11.34 80.21
CA GLN A 6 -1.73 11.97 78.91
C GLN A 6 -0.28 12.43 78.63
N HIS A 7 0.11 12.46 77.35
CA HIS A 7 0.70 13.66 76.73
C HIS A 7 0.69 13.57 75.18
N LEU A 8 -0.11 14.45 74.57
CA LEU A 8 0.09 15.05 73.25
C LEU A 8 1.03 16.28 73.44
N PRO A 9 1.79 16.79 72.43
CA PRO A 9 1.15 17.33 71.23
C PRO A 9 1.97 17.39 69.91
N ALA A 10 1.23 17.87 68.91
CA ALA A 10 1.60 18.81 67.85
C ALA A 10 2.34 18.30 66.60
N ALA A 11 1.58 18.41 65.51
CA ALA A 11 2.00 18.45 64.13
C ALA A 11 3.06 19.55 63.87
N THR A 12 3.99 19.23 62.99
CA THR A 12 4.72 20.22 62.19
C THR A 12 4.66 19.82 60.73
N ASP A 13 3.92 20.65 59.99
CA ASP A 13 3.99 20.81 58.56
C ASP A 13 5.33 21.47 58.20
N ARG A 14 6.13 20.85 57.32
CA ARG A 14 7.26 21.50 56.65
C ARG A 14 7.45 20.98 55.23
N SER A 15 7.20 21.92 54.34
CA SER A 15 7.58 22.08 52.95
C SER A 15 8.96 21.54 52.54
N ALA A 16 8.97 20.96 51.34
CA ALA A 16 9.98 21.08 50.27
C ALA A 16 11.43 20.63 50.52
N GLN A 17 11.87 19.59 49.81
CA GLN A 17 12.71 19.71 48.60
C GLN A 17 13.21 18.34 48.09
N ALA A 18 13.04 18.17 46.78
CA ALA A 18 13.79 17.36 45.80
C ALA A 18 14.75 16.25 46.26
N ARG A 19 14.54 15.04 45.72
CA ARG A 19 15.55 14.25 44.97
C ARG A 19 14.89 13.09 44.19
N THR A 20 14.87 13.27 42.87
CA THR A 20 15.14 12.30 41.80
C THR A 20 15.40 10.82 42.17
N THR A 21 14.65 9.88 41.58
CA THR A 21 15.11 8.89 40.55
C THR A 21 14.08 7.76 40.29
N GLY A 22 13.94 7.36 39.00
CA GLY A 22 13.35 6.10 38.50
C GLY A 22 11.85 6.17 38.13
N GLN A 23 11.42 6.71 36.98
CA GLN A 23 11.48 6.16 35.61
C GLN A 23 11.14 4.66 35.46
N GLY A 24 10.00 4.40 34.80
CA GLY A 24 9.54 3.08 34.38
C GLY A 24 8.24 3.17 33.57
N GLY A 25 8.26 3.92 32.46
CA GLY A 25 7.15 4.03 31.52
C GLY A 25 7.65 4.33 30.11
N SER A 26 6.90 3.85 29.12
CA SER A 26 6.97 4.09 27.66
C SER A 26 8.09 3.44 26.84
N HIS A 27 7.70 2.55 25.92
CA HIS A 27 8.44 2.25 24.67
C HIS A 27 7.50 1.69 23.59
N LEU A 28 6.74 2.57 22.93
CA LEU A 28 6.28 2.42 21.54
C LEU A 28 5.99 3.84 21.01
N SER A 29 7.04 4.61 20.77
CA SER A 29 6.95 5.92 20.12
C SER A 29 8.29 6.19 19.45
N GLY A 30 8.30 6.25 18.13
CA GLY A 30 9.51 6.62 17.40
C GLY A 30 9.49 6.23 15.93
N LEU A 31 8.59 6.83 15.14
CA LEU A 31 8.81 7.08 13.71
C LEU A 31 8.10 8.38 13.33
N SER A 32 8.86 9.39 12.93
CA SER A 32 8.36 10.47 12.07
C SER A 32 9.49 10.93 11.13
N PRO A 33 9.21 11.19 9.84
CA PRO A 33 10.23 11.22 8.78
C PRO A 33 10.66 12.65 8.41
N TYR A 34 11.96 12.80 8.11
CA TYR A 34 12.49 13.97 7.41
C TYR A 34 12.68 13.58 5.94
N ARG A 35 11.79 14.02 5.05
CA ARG A 35 11.89 13.82 3.59
C ARG A 35 12.15 15.19 2.95
N GLN A 36 13.38 15.42 2.46
CA GLN A 36 13.68 16.55 1.58
C GLN A 36 13.31 16.17 0.15
N GLY A 37 12.59 17.08 -0.50
CA GLY A 37 12.06 16.90 -1.85
C GLY A 37 13.12 17.01 -2.94
N THR A 38 12.92 16.23 -3.98
CA THR A 38 13.43 16.48 -5.33
C THR A 38 12.29 16.24 -6.32
N SER A 39 12.16 17.19 -7.23
CA SER A 39 11.02 17.48 -8.12
C SER A 39 10.70 16.42 -9.17
N ASN A 40 9.39 16.20 -9.39
CA ASN A 40 8.75 15.33 -10.39
C ASN A 40 8.90 15.78 -11.87
N ALA A 41 10.02 16.42 -12.24
CA ALA A 41 10.17 17.01 -13.57
C ALA A 41 10.82 16.08 -14.63
N GLU A 42 11.44 14.96 -14.22
CA GLU A 42 12.30 14.17 -15.12
C GLU A 42 11.62 12.95 -15.76
N THR A 43 10.42 12.55 -15.31
CA THR A 43 9.65 11.45 -15.91
C THR A 43 8.96 11.85 -17.24
N SER A 44 8.77 13.15 -17.50
CA SER A 44 8.07 13.66 -18.71
C SER A 44 8.86 13.51 -20.03
N ALA A 45 10.16 13.21 -19.98
CA ALA A 45 11.01 13.17 -21.18
C ALA A 45 11.02 11.79 -21.87
N PHE A 46 10.92 10.70 -21.10
CA PHE A 46 11.05 9.33 -21.64
C PHE A 46 9.81 8.82 -22.39
N GLN A 47 8.66 9.46 -22.20
CA GLN A 47 7.39 9.03 -22.78
C GLN A 47 7.13 9.52 -24.21
N ARG A 48 7.92 10.50 -24.70
CA ARG A 48 7.67 11.14 -26.01
C ARG A 48 8.13 10.34 -27.23
N GLN A 49 8.83 9.21 -27.04
CA GLN A 49 9.46 8.49 -28.16
C GLN A 49 8.75 7.21 -28.62
N ARG A 50 7.57 6.84 -28.07
CA ARG A 50 6.90 5.57 -28.44
C ARG A 50 5.49 5.68 -29.06
N THR A 51 4.95 6.87 -29.27
CA THR A 51 3.56 7.06 -29.76
C THR A 51 3.36 6.88 -31.27
N ALA A 52 4.28 6.26 -32.00
CA ALA A 52 4.21 6.17 -33.45
C ALA A 52 4.02 4.76 -34.01
N VAL A 53 3.48 3.77 -33.29
CA VAL A 53 3.00 2.51 -33.91
C VAL A 53 1.90 1.84 -33.05
N LEU A 54 0.63 2.26 -33.15
CA LEU A 54 -0.49 1.37 -32.76
C LEU A 54 -1.69 1.62 -33.69
N SER A 55 -1.68 0.93 -34.82
CA SER A 55 -2.86 0.75 -35.68
C SER A 55 -3.85 -0.18 -34.98
N SER A 56 -5.09 0.28 -34.82
CA SER A 56 -6.30 -0.53 -34.58
C SER A 56 -6.15 -1.63 -33.51
N ALA A 57 -6.14 -1.23 -32.23
CA ALA A 57 -6.32 -2.15 -31.11
C ALA A 57 -7.66 -2.90 -31.27
N GLN A 58 -7.58 -4.19 -31.56
CA GLN A 58 -8.71 -5.10 -31.55
C GLN A 58 -9.30 -5.08 -30.13
N ARG A 59 -10.59 -4.71 -29.99
CA ARG A 59 -11.24 -4.75 -28.67
C ARG A 59 -11.35 -6.20 -28.23
N LEU A 60 -10.74 -6.52 -27.10
CA LEU A 60 -10.94 -7.81 -26.45
C LEU A 60 -12.41 -8.00 -26.09
N SER A 61 -12.91 -9.22 -26.23
CA SER A 61 -14.16 -9.61 -25.57
C SER A 61 -14.00 -9.56 -24.05
N PRO A 62 -15.10 -9.43 -23.28
CA PRO A 62 -15.07 -9.46 -21.82
C PRO A 62 -14.36 -10.71 -21.25
N SER A 63 -14.57 -11.87 -21.87
CA SER A 63 -13.93 -13.13 -21.48
C SER A 63 -12.41 -13.10 -21.70
N GLU A 64 -11.95 -12.56 -22.83
CA GLU A 64 -10.52 -12.47 -23.14
C GLU A 64 -9.82 -11.47 -22.23
N ALA A 65 -10.44 -10.30 -21.98
CA ALA A 65 -9.90 -9.30 -21.07
C ALA A 65 -9.75 -9.87 -19.65
N LYS A 66 -10.79 -10.54 -19.13
CA LYS A 66 -10.75 -11.20 -17.83
C LYS A 66 -9.68 -12.29 -17.76
N ALA A 67 -9.56 -13.12 -18.79
CA ALA A 67 -8.53 -14.15 -18.86
C ALA A 67 -7.13 -13.53 -18.83
N ALA A 68 -6.89 -12.50 -19.65
CA ALA A 68 -5.61 -11.82 -19.72
C ALA A 68 -5.15 -11.22 -18.38
N VAL A 69 -6.03 -10.48 -17.68
CA VAL A 69 -5.67 -9.92 -16.36
C VAL A 69 -5.47 -11.01 -15.31
N THR A 70 -6.22 -12.12 -15.38
CA THR A 70 -6.08 -13.25 -14.45
C THR A 70 -4.76 -13.98 -14.67
N ASP A 71 -4.39 -14.21 -15.92
CA ASP A 71 -3.13 -14.87 -16.27
C ASP A 71 -1.92 -14.02 -15.87
N VAL A 72 -1.95 -12.71 -16.14
CA VAL A 72 -0.87 -11.81 -15.70
C VAL A 72 -0.82 -11.73 -14.18
N LEU A 73 -1.97 -11.66 -13.50
CA LEU A 73 -2.03 -11.70 -12.04
C LEU A 73 -1.29 -12.92 -11.48
N ASN A 74 -1.60 -14.10 -12.03
CA ASN A 74 -0.98 -15.34 -11.59
C ASN A 74 0.51 -15.34 -11.89
N PHE A 75 0.90 -15.00 -13.12
CA PHE A 75 2.30 -14.93 -13.53
C PHE A 75 3.14 -14.01 -12.66
N VAL A 76 2.68 -12.76 -12.43
CA VAL A 76 3.40 -11.79 -11.60
C VAL A 76 3.56 -12.31 -10.18
N ARG A 77 2.52 -12.93 -9.63
CA ARG A 77 2.55 -13.44 -8.27
C ARG A 77 3.43 -14.68 -8.12
N ASP A 78 3.41 -15.59 -9.09
CA ASP A 78 4.27 -16.79 -9.09
C ASP A 78 5.74 -16.45 -9.30
N THR A 79 6.02 -15.49 -10.18
CA THR A 79 7.39 -15.15 -10.56
C THR A 79 8.05 -14.21 -9.55
N TYR A 80 7.34 -13.16 -9.12
CA TYR A 80 7.95 -12.05 -8.37
C TYR A 80 7.48 -11.94 -6.93
N TYR A 81 6.25 -12.35 -6.59
CA TYR A 81 5.70 -12.08 -5.24
C TYR A 81 5.87 -13.25 -4.26
N ARG A 82 5.41 -14.45 -4.65
CA ARG A 82 5.37 -15.64 -3.76
C ARG A 82 6.75 -16.15 -3.34
N PRO A 83 7.77 -16.21 -4.23
CA PRO A 83 9.10 -16.71 -3.86
C PRO A 83 9.90 -15.77 -2.95
N ASN A 84 9.44 -14.53 -2.80
CA ASN A 84 10.17 -13.41 -2.24
C ASN A 84 9.69 -13.04 -0.83
N LEU A 85 10.27 -11.98 -0.25
CA LEU A 85 9.94 -11.46 1.09
C LEU A 85 8.50 -10.90 1.20
N LYS A 86 7.72 -10.96 0.12
CA LYS A 86 6.38 -10.36 -0.02
C LYS A 86 6.47 -8.84 0.15
N SER A 87 5.44 -8.24 0.75
CA SER A 87 5.34 -6.78 0.89
C SER A 87 5.69 -6.33 2.30
N GLY A 88 6.45 -5.23 2.41
CA GLY A 88 6.74 -4.59 3.70
C GLY A 88 5.55 -3.80 4.25
N ASN A 89 4.64 -3.33 3.40
CA ASN A 89 3.44 -2.58 3.80
C ASN A 89 2.23 -3.50 4.13
N LYS A 90 2.48 -4.79 4.35
CA LYS A 90 1.48 -5.75 4.83
C LYS A 90 2.14 -6.72 5.78
N VAL A 91 1.64 -6.79 7.01
CA VAL A 91 2.24 -7.59 8.07
C VAL A 91 1.23 -8.48 8.76
N ASN A 92 1.69 -9.59 9.34
CA ASN A 92 0.91 -10.39 10.28
C ASN A 92 1.14 -9.87 11.71
N GLY A 93 0.09 -9.38 12.38
CA GLY A 93 0.21 -8.84 13.74
C GLY A 93 0.69 -9.86 14.78
N ASN A 94 0.50 -11.15 14.51
CA ASN A 94 0.91 -12.24 15.38
C ASN A 94 2.22 -12.92 14.91
N GLY A 95 2.93 -12.32 13.95
CA GLY A 95 4.10 -12.95 13.32
C GLY A 95 5.39 -12.90 14.14
N GLY A 96 5.42 -12.17 15.26
CA GLY A 96 6.58 -12.12 16.16
C GLY A 96 7.84 -11.50 15.52
N PRO A 97 9.03 -11.76 16.11
CA PRO A 97 10.29 -11.17 15.65
C PRO A 97 10.67 -11.54 14.21
N GLU A 98 10.33 -12.73 13.75
CA GLU A 98 10.63 -13.17 12.37
C GLU A 98 9.86 -12.34 11.34
N GLU A 99 8.59 -12.02 11.63
CA GLU A 99 7.77 -11.16 10.75
C GLU A 99 8.27 -9.72 10.75
N GLN A 100 8.74 -9.22 11.90
CA GLN A 100 9.34 -7.90 12.00
C GLN A 100 10.62 -7.83 11.15
N ALA A 101 11.51 -8.83 11.25
CA ALA A 101 12.71 -8.91 10.45
C ALA A 101 12.39 -9.01 8.94
N ARG A 102 11.40 -9.83 8.55
CA ARG A 102 10.93 -9.91 7.16
C ARG A 102 10.42 -8.56 6.67
N GLN A 103 9.60 -7.86 7.47
CA GLN A 103 9.05 -6.56 7.10
C GLN A 103 10.15 -5.51 6.90
N GLU A 104 11.13 -5.47 7.80
CA GLU A 104 12.28 -4.56 7.68
C GLU A 104 13.08 -4.85 6.42
N GLN A 105 13.44 -6.12 6.17
CA GLN A 105 14.14 -6.53 4.96
C GLN A 105 13.35 -6.20 3.68
N ALA A 106 12.03 -6.43 3.69
CA ALA A 106 11.17 -6.11 2.55
C ALA A 106 11.09 -4.59 2.30
N THR A 107 11.09 -3.79 3.36
CA THR A 107 11.08 -2.32 3.27
C THR A 107 12.39 -1.80 2.67
N LEU A 108 13.52 -2.25 3.22
CA LEU A 108 14.85 -1.88 2.72
C LEU A 108 15.07 -2.30 1.26
N GLU A 109 14.57 -3.47 0.87
CA GLU A 109 14.67 -3.94 -0.50
C GLU A 109 13.86 -3.07 -1.48
N VAL A 110 12.65 -2.64 -1.09
CA VAL A 110 11.84 -1.72 -1.90
C VAL A 110 12.49 -0.35 -2.01
N GLU A 111 13.04 0.19 -0.92
CA GLU A 111 13.81 1.43 -0.94
C GLU A 111 15.03 1.34 -1.87
N ARG A 112 15.77 0.22 -1.79
CA ARG A 112 16.90 -0.05 -2.68
C ARG A 112 16.48 -0.09 -4.15
N MET A 113 15.34 -0.72 -4.47
CA MET A 113 14.82 -0.76 -5.83
C MET A 113 14.43 0.62 -6.33
N ARG A 114 13.69 1.40 -5.53
CA ARG A 114 13.22 2.75 -5.91
C ARG A 114 14.35 3.76 -6.08
N ALA A 115 15.52 3.51 -5.49
CA ALA A 115 16.73 4.30 -5.73
C ALA A 115 17.43 3.99 -7.06
N LYS A 116 16.97 3.00 -7.85
CA LYS A 116 17.54 2.66 -9.16
C LYS A 116 16.90 3.51 -10.27
N PRO A 117 17.68 3.86 -11.32
CA PRO A 117 17.18 4.67 -12.43
C PRO A 117 16.19 3.91 -13.34
N ASP A 118 16.29 2.57 -13.39
CA ASP A 118 15.36 1.72 -14.14
C ASP A 118 14.41 1.00 -13.17
N PRO A 119 13.21 1.54 -12.93
CA PRO A 119 12.27 0.99 -11.97
C PRO A 119 11.73 -0.39 -12.38
N LEU A 120 11.55 -0.63 -13.68
CA LEU A 120 11.05 -1.92 -14.17
C LEU A 120 12.10 -3.01 -13.99
N GLN A 121 13.35 -2.74 -14.38
CA GLN A 121 14.42 -3.70 -14.20
C GLN A 121 14.70 -3.95 -12.72
N ALA A 122 14.65 -2.91 -11.89
CA ALA A 122 14.76 -3.05 -10.44
C ALA A 122 13.64 -3.93 -9.88
N ALA A 123 12.38 -3.71 -10.27
CA ALA A 123 11.24 -4.53 -9.86
C ALA A 123 11.39 -6.00 -10.31
N LYS A 124 11.85 -6.26 -11.54
CA LYS A 124 12.10 -7.63 -12.05
C LYS A 124 13.16 -8.38 -11.25
N GLN A 125 14.15 -7.68 -10.71
CA GLN A 125 15.27 -8.24 -9.95
C GLN A 125 15.07 -8.20 -8.43
N GLY A 126 13.99 -7.57 -7.97
CA GLY A 126 13.71 -7.35 -6.56
C GLY A 126 13.32 -8.60 -5.80
N ASN A 127 13.68 -8.62 -4.52
CA ASN A 127 13.31 -9.69 -3.58
C ASN A 127 12.14 -9.32 -2.65
N ALA A 128 11.49 -8.18 -2.87
CA ALA A 128 10.30 -7.71 -2.17
C ALA A 128 9.56 -6.71 -3.05
N HIS A 129 8.24 -6.55 -2.86
CA HIS A 129 7.46 -5.61 -3.69
C HIS A 129 6.28 -5.01 -2.92
N GLN A 130 5.97 -3.74 -3.20
CA GLN A 130 4.72 -3.10 -2.79
C GLN A 130 3.73 -3.04 -3.98
N CYS A 131 2.58 -2.40 -3.76
CA CYS A 131 1.56 -2.20 -4.79
C CYS A 131 2.15 -1.57 -6.05
N GLN A 132 2.95 -0.50 -5.92
CA GLN A 132 3.57 0.21 -7.04
C GLN A 132 4.42 -0.71 -7.93
N GLU A 133 5.36 -1.47 -7.37
CA GLU A 133 6.23 -2.33 -8.18
C GLU A 133 5.46 -3.50 -8.80
N LEU A 134 4.46 -4.03 -8.09
CA LEU A 134 3.60 -5.10 -8.61
C LEU A 134 2.67 -4.62 -9.74
N ALA A 135 2.13 -3.40 -9.63
CA ALA A 135 1.35 -2.77 -10.69
C ALA A 135 2.22 -2.51 -11.93
N LEU A 136 3.44 -2.00 -11.76
CA LEU A 136 4.40 -1.80 -12.84
C LEU A 136 4.73 -3.11 -13.57
N LEU A 137 5.01 -4.19 -12.83
CA LEU A 137 5.24 -5.52 -13.40
C LEU A 137 4.00 -6.03 -14.15
N ALA A 138 2.81 -5.85 -13.59
CA ALA A 138 1.57 -6.25 -14.25
C ALA A 138 1.31 -5.48 -15.55
N VAL A 139 1.49 -4.15 -15.55
CA VAL A 139 1.37 -3.32 -16.77
C VAL A 139 2.33 -3.82 -17.84
N HIS A 140 3.61 -3.99 -17.50
CA HIS A 140 4.62 -4.49 -18.44
C HIS A 140 4.20 -5.82 -19.10
N HIS A 141 3.75 -6.79 -18.30
CA HIS A 141 3.33 -8.11 -18.80
C HIS A 141 2.00 -8.09 -19.56
N LEU A 142 1.13 -7.10 -19.32
CA LEU A 142 -0.06 -6.87 -20.14
C LEU A 142 0.32 -6.23 -21.48
N GLU A 143 1.26 -5.29 -21.51
CA GLU A 143 1.77 -4.65 -22.71
C GLU A 143 2.53 -5.64 -23.62
N GLU A 144 3.31 -6.57 -23.05
CA GLU A 144 3.95 -7.65 -23.83
C GLU A 144 2.93 -8.55 -24.56
N ARG A 145 1.67 -8.56 -24.09
CA ARG A 145 0.53 -9.23 -24.75
C ARG A 145 -0.21 -8.33 -25.76
N GLY A 146 0.32 -7.14 -26.06
CA GLY A 146 -0.27 -6.17 -26.97
C GLY A 146 -1.48 -5.42 -26.40
N LEU A 147 -1.65 -5.41 -25.08
CA LEU A 147 -2.77 -4.73 -24.43
C LEU A 147 -2.37 -3.31 -24.02
N ALA A 148 -3.28 -2.36 -24.24
CA ALA A 148 -3.14 -1.02 -23.68
C ALA A 148 -3.39 -1.10 -22.17
N ALA A 149 -2.30 -1.11 -21.40
CA ALA A 149 -2.31 -1.20 -19.94
C ALA A 149 -1.70 0.06 -19.32
N GLN A 150 -2.20 0.45 -18.15
CA GLN A 150 -1.74 1.64 -17.44
C GLN A 150 -1.74 1.40 -15.93
N ILE A 151 -0.91 2.12 -15.19
CA ILE A 151 -0.98 2.15 -13.72
C ILE A 151 -2.12 3.09 -13.33
N LEU A 152 -2.99 2.63 -12.44
CA LEU A 152 -4.04 3.40 -11.83
C LEU A 152 -3.70 3.62 -10.36
N GLU A 153 -3.55 4.89 -10.00
CA GLU A 153 -3.38 5.38 -8.63
C GLU A 153 -4.77 5.53 -7.99
N LEU A 154 -4.95 4.95 -6.81
CA LEU A 154 -6.21 4.91 -6.07
C LEU A 154 -6.10 5.73 -4.79
N GLY A 155 -6.62 6.96 -4.84
CA GLY A 155 -6.73 7.86 -3.70
C GLY A 155 -5.40 8.23 -3.04
N GLY A 156 -5.52 8.81 -1.85
CA GLY A 156 -4.43 9.46 -1.14
C GLY A 156 -4.57 10.98 -1.16
N ASP A 157 -3.48 11.69 -0.93
CA ASP A 157 -3.41 13.16 -0.91
C ASP A 157 -2.39 13.67 -1.94
N ASP A 158 -2.20 15.00 -2.03
CA ASP A 158 -1.24 15.63 -2.95
C ASP A 158 0.21 15.12 -2.80
N GLN A 159 0.52 14.37 -1.73
CA GLN A 159 1.86 13.91 -1.40
C GLN A 159 2.00 12.39 -1.37
N SER A 160 0.91 11.63 -1.44
CA SER A 160 0.93 10.18 -1.30
C SER A 160 -0.22 9.50 -2.03
N VAL A 161 0.09 8.41 -2.73
CA VAL A 161 -0.90 7.48 -3.29
C VAL A 161 -1.21 6.41 -2.26
N ALA A 162 -2.49 6.09 -2.06
CA ALA A 162 -2.88 5.04 -1.11
C ALA A 162 -2.64 3.63 -1.68
N HIS A 163 -3.03 3.37 -2.93
CA HIS A 163 -2.83 2.06 -3.56
C HIS A 163 -2.68 2.16 -5.08
N ASP A 164 -1.91 1.24 -5.67
CA ASP A 164 -1.65 1.16 -7.11
C ASP A 164 -2.13 -0.17 -7.67
N VAL A 165 -2.77 -0.11 -8.85
CA VAL A 165 -3.18 -1.31 -9.59
C VAL A 165 -2.87 -1.15 -11.08
N ALA A 166 -2.79 -2.26 -11.82
CA ALA A 166 -2.75 -2.22 -13.27
C ALA A 166 -4.18 -2.26 -13.83
N VAL A 167 -4.45 -1.49 -14.87
CA VAL A 167 -5.73 -1.51 -15.60
C VAL A 167 -5.54 -1.70 -17.09
N ILE A 168 -6.48 -2.39 -17.74
CA ILE A 168 -6.62 -2.43 -19.20
C ILE A 168 -7.99 -1.89 -19.62
N GLY A 169 -8.12 -1.53 -20.89
CA GLY A 169 -9.32 -0.93 -21.45
C GLY A 169 -9.23 0.59 -21.53
N ARG A 170 -10.28 1.25 -22.02
CA ARG A 170 -10.28 2.71 -22.22
C ARG A 170 -10.54 3.42 -20.89
N ALA A 171 -9.53 3.46 -20.04
CA ALA A 171 -9.48 4.35 -18.89
C ALA A 171 -8.87 5.69 -19.35
N SER A 172 -9.71 6.72 -19.53
CA SER A 172 -9.26 8.08 -19.90
C SER A 172 -9.53 9.05 -18.76
N ASN A 173 -8.52 9.84 -18.39
CA ASN A 173 -8.66 10.86 -17.35
C ASN A 173 -9.63 11.99 -17.80
N PRO A 174 -10.38 12.58 -16.86
CA PRO A 174 -10.52 12.18 -15.45
C PRO A 174 -11.42 10.95 -15.31
N LEU A 175 -11.05 10.03 -14.42
CA LEU A 175 -11.88 8.88 -14.08
C LEU A 175 -12.81 9.20 -12.90
N PRO A 176 -14.11 8.87 -12.97
CA PRO A 176 -14.99 9.02 -11.81
C PRO A 176 -14.47 8.23 -10.61
N ALA A 177 -14.59 8.78 -9.39
CA ALA A 177 -14.18 8.07 -8.18
C ALA A 177 -14.91 6.72 -8.02
N ASP A 178 -16.20 6.66 -8.40
CA ASP A 178 -16.99 5.44 -8.33
C ASP A 178 -16.74 4.50 -9.53
N MET A 179 -15.87 3.51 -9.32
CA MET A 179 -15.53 2.48 -10.32
C MET A 179 -16.73 1.65 -10.80
N ARG A 180 -17.84 1.60 -10.06
CA ARG A 180 -19.06 0.87 -10.47
C ARG A 180 -19.71 1.47 -11.72
N THR A 181 -19.42 2.75 -11.99
CA THR A 181 -19.95 3.51 -13.13
C THR A 181 -19.07 3.42 -14.38
N TRP A 182 -17.86 2.84 -14.26
CA TRP A 182 -16.87 2.84 -15.33
C TRP A 182 -17.31 2.01 -16.54
N PRO A 183 -16.68 2.16 -17.71
CA PRO A 183 -16.96 1.31 -18.86
C PRO A 183 -16.77 -0.19 -18.55
N ALA A 184 -17.63 -1.03 -19.14
CA ALA A 184 -17.65 -2.48 -18.86
C ALA A 184 -16.44 -3.24 -19.45
N ASP A 185 -15.67 -2.59 -20.32
CA ASP A 185 -14.44 -3.10 -20.92
C ASP A 185 -13.18 -2.72 -20.14
N VAL A 186 -13.30 -2.07 -18.97
CA VAL A 186 -12.17 -1.80 -18.07
C VAL A 186 -12.00 -2.93 -17.06
N TYR A 187 -10.79 -3.45 -16.96
CA TYR A 187 -10.42 -4.54 -16.05
C TYR A 187 -9.24 -4.15 -15.19
N VAL A 188 -9.24 -4.64 -13.96
CA VAL A 188 -8.20 -4.42 -12.96
C VAL A 188 -7.38 -5.70 -12.78
N CYS A 189 -6.06 -5.54 -12.69
CA CYS A 189 -5.10 -6.54 -12.24
C CYS A 189 -4.38 -5.97 -11.02
N ASP A 190 -4.64 -6.54 -9.83
CA ASP A 190 -4.00 -6.18 -8.58
C ASP A 190 -3.26 -7.39 -7.98
N PRO A 191 -1.95 -7.52 -8.27
CA PRO A 191 -1.14 -8.59 -7.71
C PRO A 191 -0.90 -8.49 -6.21
N TRP A 192 -0.99 -7.31 -5.61
CA TRP A 192 -0.75 -7.11 -4.18
C TRP A 192 -1.90 -7.68 -3.34
N SER A 193 -3.14 -7.41 -3.75
CA SER A 193 -4.36 -7.91 -3.11
C SER A 193 -4.84 -9.26 -3.66
N ASN A 194 -4.26 -9.73 -4.77
CA ASN A 194 -4.67 -10.94 -5.50
C ASN A 194 -6.12 -10.80 -5.99
N ILE A 195 -6.36 -9.79 -6.81
CA ILE A 195 -7.65 -9.49 -7.44
C ILE A 195 -7.43 -9.29 -8.95
N ALA A 196 -8.25 -9.96 -9.75
CA ALA A 196 -8.36 -9.74 -11.19
C ALA A 196 -9.84 -9.78 -11.57
N CYS A 197 -10.41 -8.64 -11.94
CA CYS A 197 -11.85 -8.51 -12.15
C CYS A 197 -12.19 -7.32 -13.08
N SER A 198 -13.46 -7.15 -13.40
CA SER A 198 -13.92 -5.89 -14.01
C SER A 198 -13.69 -4.74 -13.02
N ALA A 199 -13.47 -3.52 -13.51
CA ALA A 199 -13.34 -2.36 -12.65
C ALA A 199 -14.61 -2.13 -11.80
N ARG A 200 -15.79 -2.49 -12.32
CA ARG A 200 -17.06 -2.34 -11.61
C ARG A 200 -17.18 -3.26 -10.39
N ASP A 201 -16.58 -4.44 -10.46
CA ASP A 201 -16.60 -5.42 -9.35
C ASP A 201 -15.49 -5.14 -8.32
N TYR A 202 -14.47 -4.37 -8.70
CA TYR A 202 -13.28 -4.14 -7.88
C TYR A 202 -13.59 -3.62 -6.46
N PRO A 203 -14.52 -2.65 -6.24
CA PRO A 203 -14.84 -2.21 -4.88
C PRO A 203 -15.34 -3.33 -3.96
N ALA A 204 -16.17 -4.24 -4.48
CA ALA A 204 -16.69 -5.36 -3.70
C ALA A 204 -15.61 -6.42 -3.44
N GLU A 205 -14.80 -6.73 -4.45
CA GLU A 205 -13.67 -7.66 -4.35
C GLU A 205 -12.61 -7.17 -3.35
N PHE A 206 -12.27 -5.88 -3.40
CA PHE A 206 -11.31 -5.25 -2.51
C PHE A 206 -11.82 -5.24 -1.06
N THR A 207 -13.08 -4.85 -0.85
CA THR A 207 -13.72 -4.89 0.48
C THR A 207 -13.69 -6.30 1.07
N ARG A 208 -14.04 -7.32 0.28
CA ARG A 208 -13.97 -8.72 0.72
C ARG A 208 -12.55 -9.15 1.06
N LYS A 209 -11.55 -8.69 0.28
CA LYS A 209 -10.14 -9.00 0.53
C LYS A 209 -9.64 -8.39 1.83
N MET A 210 -9.94 -7.11 2.06
CA MET A 210 -9.53 -6.41 3.27
C MET A 210 -10.13 -7.06 4.51
N LYS A 211 -11.44 -7.36 4.49
CA LYS A 211 -12.08 -8.11 5.57
C LYS A 211 -11.38 -9.44 5.85
N LYS A 212 -11.11 -10.23 4.80
CA LYS A 212 -10.37 -11.49 4.95
C LYS A 212 -8.99 -11.27 5.59
N TRP A 213 -8.26 -10.23 5.20
CA TRP A 213 -6.95 -9.95 5.78
C TRP A 213 -7.02 -9.53 7.24
N GLU A 214 -8.04 -8.77 7.62
CA GLU A 214 -8.29 -8.42 9.01
C GLU A 214 -8.63 -9.66 9.84
N ASP A 215 -9.51 -10.53 9.33
CA ASP A 215 -9.85 -11.81 9.96
C ASP A 215 -8.61 -12.72 10.11
N ASP A 216 -7.66 -12.65 9.17
CA ASP A 216 -6.35 -13.34 9.22
C ASP A 216 -5.34 -12.65 10.17
N GLY A 217 -5.72 -11.59 10.89
CA GLY A 217 -4.84 -10.85 11.81
C GLY A 217 -3.77 -9.99 11.14
N LYS A 218 -4.01 -9.54 9.91
CA LYS A 218 -3.05 -8.72 9.14
C LYS A 218 -3.30 -7.23 9.34
N PHE A 219 -2.24 -6.44 9.10
CA PHE A 219 -2.28 -4.99 9.05
C PHE A 219 -1.74 -4.49 7.72
N VAL A 220 -2.21 -3.32 7.28
CA VAL A 220 -1.75 -2.64 6.06
C VAL A 220 -1.07 -1.34 6.43
N GLY A 221 0.04 -1.03 5.76
CA GLY A 221 0.72 0.25 5.90
C GLY A 221 -0.05 1.34 5.15
N TYR A 222 -0.39 2.41 5.84
CA TYR A 222 -1.12 3.56 5.34
C TYR A 222 -0.36 4.83 5.75
N ALA A 223 0.18 5.57 4.78
CA ALA A 223 1.14 6.65 5.04
C ALA A 223 0.70 7.67 6.12
N PRO A 224 -0.58 8.11 6.18
CA PRO A 224 -1.05 9.06 7.19
C PRO A 224 -1.13 8.50 8.62
N ALA A 225 -1.12 7.17 8.81
CA ALA A 225 -1.43 6.55 10.10
C ALA A 225 -0.51 5.38 10.49
N GLY A 226 0.47 5.01 9.67
CA GLY A 226 1.30 3.82 9.89
C GLY A 226 0.52 2.54 9.59
N PHE A 227 0.72 1.49 10.39
CA PHE A 227 -0.03 0.24 10.21
C PHE A 227 -1.44 0.35 10.79
N VAL A 228 -2.44 0.11 9.95
CA VAL A 228 -3.87 0.13 10.31
C VAL A 228 -4.52 -1.21 10.03
N LEU A 229 -5.72 -1.40 10.58
CA LEU A 229 -6.57 -2.52 10.20
C LEU A 229 -6.89 -2.45 8.70
N PRO A 230 -6.92 -3.57 7.98
CA PRO A 230 -7.28 -3.58 6.56
C PRO A 230 -8.67 -2.98 6.28
N THR A 231 -9.58 -2.98 7.25
CA THR A 231 -10.89 -2.32 7.13
C THR A 231 -10.97 -0.93 7.78
N ASP A 232 -9.84 -0.31 8.16
CA ASP A 232 -9.82 1.07 8.68
C ASP A 232 -10.60 2.00 7.72
N PRO A 233 -11.60 2.75 8.21
CA PRO A 233 -12.47 3.54 7.35
C PRO A 233 -11.75 4.57 6.48
N ARG A 234 -10.62 5.12 6.94
CA ARG A 234 -9.85 6.12 6.17
C ARG A 234 -9.12 5.46 5.02
N TRP A 235 -8.43 4.36 5.29
CA TRP A 235 -7.79 3.52 4.27
C TRP A 235 -8.79 3.07 3.20
N MET A 236 -9.93 2.52 3.64
CA MET A 236 -10.99 2.05 2.74
C MET A 236 -11.58 3.20 1.92
N ASN A 237 -11.80 4.36 2.53
CA ASN A 237 -12.32 5.53 1.83
C ASN A 237 -11.35 6.03 0.76
N ASP A 238 -10.05 6.12 1.05
CA ASP A 238 -9.07 6.59 0.07
C ASP A 238 -9.03 5.66 -1.15
N VAL A 239 -8.93 4.35 -0.94
CA VAL A 239 -8.86 3.40 -2.05
C VAL A 239 -10.17 3.37 -2.84
N LEU A 240 -11.33 3.28 -2.17
CA LEU A 240 -12.62 3.07 -2.84
C LEU A 240 -13.31 4.33 -3.34
N HIS A 241 -13.07 5.47 -2.70
CA HIS A 241 -13.81 6.72 -2.93
C HIS A 241 -12.91 7.93 -3.18
N GLY A 242 -11.60 7.81 -2.95
CA GLY A 242 -10.63 8.84 -3.31
C GLY A 242 -10.50 9.03 -4.83
N GLU A 243 -9.60 9.91 -5.23
CA GLU A 243 -9.33 10.17 -6.64
C GLU A 243 -8.85 8.92 -7.39
N LYS A 244 -9.04 8.92 -8.71
CA LYS A 244 -8.66 7.82 -9.61
C LYS A 244 -7.86 8.44 -10.74
N VAL A 245 -6.54 8.30 -10.66
CA VAL A 245 -5.61 8.94 -11.59
C VAL A 245 -4.88 7.85 -12.35
N VAL A 246 -4.98 7.89 -13.67
CA VAL A 246 -4.07 7.07 -14.49
C VAL A 246 -2.72 7.75 -14.50
N GLY A 247 -1.71 7.08 -13.96
CA GLY A 247 -0.33 7.57 -13.94
C GLY A 247 0.12 7.86 -15.37
N GLN A 248 0.67 9.06 -15.59
CA GLN A 248 1.30 9.42 -16.87
C GLN A 248 2.63 8.69 -16.99
#